data_AF-A0A3D2LAA1-F1
#
_entry.id   AF-A0A3D2LAA1-F1
#
_cell.length_a   1.000
_cell.length_b   1.000
_cell.length_c   1.000
_cell.angle_alpha   90.00
_cell.angle_beta   90.00
_cell.angle_gamma   90.00
#
_symmetry.space_group_name_H-M   'P 1'
#
loop_
_entity.id
_entity.type
_entity.pdbx_description
1 polymer ?
#
loop_
_entity_poly.entity_id
_entity_poly.type
_entity_poly.pdbx_seq_one_letter_code
_entity_poly.pdbx_strand_id
1 'polypeptide(L)'
;REDATERLIEIAEGFKGQKGKTAEKDLSWREAPVAKRLEYALVHGITEYIDADTEEARQSVERPLHVIEGPLMDGMNVVGDLFGSGKMFLPQVVKSARVMKQAVAWLEPYMEEEKQRLGTVDVSNGKVLMATVKGDVHDIGKNIVGVVLACNGYEILDLGVMVAAETILDTAEKEGVDIIGLSGLITPSLDEMVYV
;
A
#
# COMPACT_ATOMS: atom_id res chain seq x y z
N ARG A 1 -18.15 -15.38 -2.94
CA ARG A 1 -17.30 -15.86 -1.82
C ARG A 1 -16.11 -14.92 -1.76
N GLU A 2 -15.66 -14.53 -0.57
CA GLU A 2 -14.62 -13.50 -0.39
C GLU A 2 -13.23 -13.96 -0.87
N ASP A 3 -13.01 -15.27 -1.01
CA ASP A 3 -11.76 -15.92 -1.44
C ASP A 3 -11.62 -16.07 -2.97
N ALA A 4 -12.57 -15.58 -3.76
CA ALA A 4 -12.62 -15.87 -5.20
C ALA A 4 -11.41 -15.32 -5.97
N THR A 5 -10.93 -14.13 -5.60
CA THR A 5 -9.79 -13.46 -6.22
C THR A 5 -8.48 -14.17 -5.90
N GLU A 6 -8.31 -14.61 -4.65
CA GLU A 6 -7.11 -15.33 -4.19
C GLU A 6 -6.97 -16.66 -4.91
N ARG A 7 -8.08 -17.39 -5.04
CA ARG A 7 -8.12 -18.66 -5.79
C ARG A 7 -7.81 -18.48 -7.27
N LEU A 8 -8.26 -17.39 -7.90
CA LEU A 8 -7.95 -17.10 -9.30
C LEU A 8 -6.46 -16.77 -9.49
N ILE A 9 -5.87 -16.05 -8.54
CA ILE A 9 -4.43 -15.74 -8.55
C ILE A 9 -3.61 -17.03 -8.36
N GLU A 10 -3.99 -17.89 -7.42
CA GLU A 10 -3.34 -19.19 -7.19
C GLU A 10 -3.40 -20.10 -8.43
N ILE A 11 -4.58 -20.18 -9.08
CA ILE A 11 -4.73 -20.95 -10.32
C ILE A 11 -3.84 -20.37 -11.42
N ALA A 12 -3.82 -19.05 -11.59
CA ALA A 12 -2.97 -18.39 -12.58
C ALA A 12 -1.48 -18.61 -12.34
N GLU A 13 -1.04 -18.69 -11.08
CA GLU A 13 0.33 -19.08 -10.70
C GLU A 13 0.61 -20.55 -11.04
N GLY A 14 -0.36 -21.46 -10.83
CA GLY A 14 -0.24 -22.88 -11.18
C GLY A 14 -0.12 -23.18 -12.68
N PHE A 15 -0.58 -22.27 -13.54
CA PHE A 15 -0.44 -22.39 -15.01
C PHE A 15 0.84 -21.72 -15.55
N LYS A 16 1.51 -20.86 -14.77
CA LYS A 16 2.83 -20.32 -15.10
C LYS A 16 3.93 -21.35 -14.79
N GLY A 17 4.01 -22.38 -15.61
CA GLY A 17 5.13 -23.33 -15.61
C GLY A 17 4.72 -24.75 -15.24
N GLN A 18 4.17 -25.49 -16.21
CA GLN A 18 4.23 -26.95 -16.15
C GLN A 18 5.68 -27.42 -16.27
N LYS A 19 6.41 -27.43 -15.15
CA LYS A 19 7.58 -28.28 -14.88
C LYS A 19 7.72 -28.50 -13.37
N GLY A 20 7.26 -29.68 -12.92
CA GLY A 20 8.01 -30.56 -12.02
C GLY A 20 8.22 -30.17 -10.54
N LYS A 21 7.80 -31.10 -9.67
CA LYS A 21 8.18 -31.29 -8.26
C LYS A 21 7.67 -30.22 -7.30
N THR A 22 7.05 -30.67 -6.21
CA THR A 22 6.94 -29.92 -4.95
C THR A 22 8.34 -29.42 -4.60
N ALA A 23 8.63 -28.16 -4.91
CA ALA A 23 9.83 -27.50 -4.44
C ALA A 23 9.70 -27.42 -2.91
N GLU A 24 10.64 -28.00 -2.19
CA GLU A 24 10.84 -27.63 -0.78
C GLU A 24 10.91 -26.10 -0.72
N LYS A 25 10.15 -25.48 0.19
CA LYS A 25 10.20 -24.03 0.39
C LYS A 25 11.66 -23.66 0.66
N ASP A 26 12.28 -22.93 -0.26
CA ASP A 26 13.62 -22.39 -0.05
C ASP A 26 13.54 -21.35 1.07
N LEU A 27 14.07 -21.72 2.23
CA LEU A 27 14.13 -20.87 3.42
C LEU A 27 15.50 -20.22 3.60
N SER A 28 16.40 -20.28 2.60
CA SER A 28 17.74 -19.66 2.70
C SER A 28 17.69 -18.16 3.02
N TRP A 29 16.66 -17.45 2.53
CA TRP A 29 16.43 -16.04 2.83
C TRP A 29 16.21 -15.76 4.34
N ARG A 30 15.81 -16.78 5.13
CA ARG A 30 15.63 -16.66 6.58
C ARG A 30 16.95 -16.49 7.35
N GLU A 31 18.08 -16.84 6.74
CA GLU A 31 19.41 -16.67 7.35
C GLU A 31 19.93 -15.23 7.23
N ALA A 32 19.26 -14.38 6.44
CA ALA A 32 19.62 -12.99 6.26
C ALA A 32 19.27 -12.13 7.51
N PRO A 33 19.89 -10.95 7.66
CA PRO A 33 19.50 -9.96 8.67
C PRO A 33 18.03 -9.55 8.53
N VAL A 34 17.38 -9.18 9.65
CA VAL A 34 15.94 -8.87 9.70
C VAL A 34 15.48 -7.87 8.64
N ALA A 35 16.25 -6.80 8.39
CA ALA A 35 15.92 -5.82 7.36
C ALA A 35 15.82 -6.45 5.96
N LYS A 36 16.73 -7.37 5.61
CA LYS A 36 16.70 -8.08 4.33
C LYS A 36 15.60 -9.13 4.26
N ARG A 37 15.20 -9.71 5.40
CA ARG A 37 14.04 -10.60 5.46
C ARG A 37 12.73 -9.86 5.24
N LEU A 38 12.58 -8.67 5.84
CA LEU A 38 11.43 -7.79 5.63
C LEU A 38 11.33 -7.33 4.17
N GLU A 39 12.44 -6.88 3.58
CA GLU A 39 12.51 -6.51 2.15
C GLU A 39 12.11 -7.70 1.25
N TYR A 40 12.66 -8.89 1.51
CA TYR A 40 12.34 -10.10 0.76
C TYR A 40 10.85 -10.47 0.89
N ALA A 41 10.31 -10.42 2.10
CA ALA A 41 8.90 -10.71 2.36
C ALA A 41 7.97 -9.75 1.63
N LEU A 42 8.30 -8.46 1.57
CA LEU A 42 7.56 -7.45 0.82
C LEU A 42 7.60 -7.72 -0.69
N VAL A 43 8.79 -7.93 -1.27
CA VAL A 43 8.96 -8.16 -2.71
C VAL A 43 8.24 -9.44 -3.16
N HIS A 44 8.23 -10.48 -2.34
CA HIS A 44 7.61 -11.77 -2.66
C HIS A 44 6.19 -11.95 -2.12
N GLY A 45 5.65 -10.98 -1.37
CA GLY A 45 4.30 -11.03 -0.82
C GLY A 45 4.09 -12.13 0.24
N ILE A 46 5.09 -12.38 1.08
CA ILE A 46 5.09 -13.44 2.11
C ILE A 46 4.59 -12.88 3.44
N THR A 47 3.45 -13.40 3.92
CA THR A 47 2.84 -12.99 5.21
C THR A 47 3.19 -13.90 6.38
N GLU A 48 3.76 -15.08 6.13
CA GLU A 48 3.94 -16.15 7.14
C GLU A 48 4.86 -15.75 8.32
N TYR A 49 5.87 -14.90 8.05
CA TYR A 49 6.90 -14.53 9.04
C TYR A 49 6.92 -13.04 9.38
N ILE A 50 5.99 -12.26 8.80
CA ILE A 50 6.06 -10.80 8.85
C ILE A 50 5.94 -10.27 10.27
N ASP A 51 5.06 -10.84 11.09
CA ASP A 51 4.87 -10.41 12.49
C ASP A 51 6.14 -10.62 13.31
N ALA A 52 6.78 -11.79 13.18
CA ALA A 52 7.99 -12.13 13.91
C ALA A 52 9.19 -11.27 13.47
N ASP A 53 9.37 -11.07 12.17
CA ASP A 53 10.45 -10.20 11.67
C ASP A 53 10.21 -8.73 12.00
N THR A 54 8.95 -8.29 11.98
CA THR A 54 8.58 -6.91 12.36
C THR A 54 8.86 -6.67 13.84
N GLU A 55 8.58 -7.64 14.71
CA GLU A 55 8.93 -7.56 16.13
C GLU A 55 10.44 -7.53 16.37
N GLU A 56 11.21 -8.38 15.70
CA GLU A 56 12.68 -8.37 15.80
C GLU A 56 13.25 -7.02 15.34
N ALA A 57 12.74 -6.47 14.22
CA ALA A 57 13.15 -5.16 13.74
C ALA A 57 12.75 -4.05 14.72
N ARG A 58 11.54 -4.10 15.30
CA ARG A 58 11.04 -3.13 16.29
C ARG A 58 11.95 -3.07 17.52
N GLN A 59 12.43 -4.22 18.01
CA GLN A 59 13.35 -4.28 19.15
C GLN A 59 14.75 -3.73 18.84
N SER A 60 15.11 -3.66 17.55
CA SER A 60 16.42 -3.17 17.10
C SER A 60 16.46 -1.66 16.87
N VAL A 61 15.31 -0.97 16.93
CA VAL A 61 15.19 0.49 16.70
C VAL A 61 14.64 1.20 17.93
N GLU A 62 14.92 2.50 18.05
CA GLU A 62 14.46 3.32 19.17
C GLU A 62 12.95 3.57 19.15
N ARG A 63 12.39 3.76 17.95
CA ARG A 63 10.98 4.10 17.74
C ARG A 63 10.35 3.11 16.75
N PRO A 64 9.14 2.58 17.03
CA PRO A 64 8.46 1.66 16.11
C PRO A 64 8.31 2.22 14.69
N LEU A 65 8.11 3.54 14.56
CA LEU A 65 8.02 4.25 13.29
C LEU A 65 9.25 4.03 12.39
N HIS A 66 10.45 3.89 12.96
CA HIS A 66 11.68 3.67 12.19
C HIS A 66 11.70 2.31 11.47
N VAL A 67 10.88 1.33 11.88
CA VAL A 67 10.71 0.07 11.12
C VAL A 67 9.94 0.34 9.82
N ILE A 68 8.94 1.23 9.88
CA ILE A 68 8.13 1.63 8.73
C ILE A 68 8.97 2.44 7.76
N GLU A 69 9.61 3.51 8.24
CA GLU A 69 10.40 4.43 7.41
C GLU A 69 11.73 3.83 6.91
N GLY A 70 12.22 2.77 7.56
CA GLY A 70 13.44 2.07 7.18
C GLY A 70 13.16 0.81 6.36
N PRO A 71 13.31 -0.39 6.95
CA PRO A 71 13.31 -1.65 6.19
C PRO A 71 12.02 -1.93 5.41
N LEU A 72 10.85 -1.48 5.92
CA LEU A 72 9.59 -1.66 5.20
C LEU A 72 9.49 -0.72 3.99
N MET A 73 9.84 0.55 4.15
CA MET A 73 9.85 1.50 3.03
C MET A 73 10.91 1.14 1.98
N ASP A 74 12.08 0.68 2.38
CA ASP A 74 13.11 0.17 1.47
C ASP A 74 12.57 -0.99 0.61
N GLY A 75 11.85 -1.94 1.22
CA GLY A 75 11.18 -3.00 0.47
C GLY A 75 10.10 -2.49 -0.49
N MET A 76 9.32 -1.49 -0.08
CA MET A 76 8.31 -0.86 -0.94
C MET A 76 8.92 -0.07 -2.10
N ASN A 77 10.08 0.56 -1.92
CA ASN A 77 10.82 1.23 -2.98
C ASN A 77 11.25 0.22 -4.05
N VAL A 78 11.76 -0.95 -3.64
CA VAL A 78 12.12 -2.04 -4.57
C VAL A 78 10.88 -2.54 -5.32
N VAL A 79 9.75 -2.72 -4.63
CA VAL A 79 8.47 -3.08 -5.26
C VAL A 79 8.05 -2.03 -6.30
N GLY A 80 8.18 -0.74 -5.96
CA GLY A 80 7.89 0.39 -6.85
C GLY A 80 8.77 0.39 -8.10
N ASP A 81 10.08 0.19 -7.94
CA ASP A 81 11.04 0.12 -9.06
C ASP A 81 10.76 -1.08 -9.98
N LEU A 82 10.44 -2.24 -9.40
CA LEU A 82 10.08 -3.43 -10.15
C LEU A 82 8.77 -3.25 -10.92
N PHE A 83 7.78 -2.56 -10.33
CA PHE A 83 6.53 -2.25 -11.00
C PHE A 83 6.73 -1.21 -12.12
N GLY A 84 7.44 -0.12 -11.84
CA GLY A 84 7.73 0.94 -12.81
C GLY A 84 8.59 0.47 -13.99
N SER A 85 9.47 -0.52 -13.79
CA SER A 85 10.24 -1.17 -14.85
C SER A 85 9.52 -2.32 -15.57
N GLY A 86 8.26 -2.62 -15.20
CA GLY A 86 7.47 -3.69 -15.81
C GLY A 86 7.91 -5.11 -15.44
N LYS A 87 8.76 -5.26 -14.43
CA LYS A 87 9.23 -6.56 -13.90
C LYS A 87 8.30 -7.16 -12.84
N MET A 88 7.42 -6.34 -12.28
CA MET A 88 6.36 -6.74 -11.35
C MET A 88 5.00 -6.26 -11.88
N PHE A 89 3.97 -7.07 -11.68
CA PHE A 89 2.60 -6.79 -12.12
C PHE A 89 1.70 -6.38 -10.95
N LEU A 90 0.59 -5.72 -11.25
CA LEU A 90 -0.36 -5.22 -10.24
C LEU A 90 -0.80 -6.29 -9.20
N PRO A 91 -1.11 -7.56 -9.56
CA PRO A 91 -1.45 -8.56 -8.56
C PRO A 91 -0.33 -8.84 -7.54
N GLN A 92 0.93 -8.70 -7.95
CA GLN A 92 2.08 -8.87 -7.06
C GLN A 92 2.23 -7.66 -6.13
N VAL A 93 2.07 -6.44 -6.66
CA VAL A 93 2.07 -5.21 -5.85
C VAL A 93 0.98 -5.26 -4.77
N VAL A 94 -0.20 -5.78 -5.09
CA VAL A 94 -1.29 -5.97 -4.12
C VAL A 94 -0.90 -6.99 -3.03
N LYS A 95 -0.19 -8.08 -3.39
CA LYS A 95 0.35 -9.02 -2.39
C LYS A 95 1.38 -8.34 -1.47
N SER A 96 2.29 -7.53 -2.02
CA SER A 96 3.25 -6.74 -1.24
C SER A 96 2.56 -5.76 -0.29
N ALA A 97 1.53 -5.05 -0.78
CA ALA A 97 0.73 -4.13 0.04
C ALA A 97 0.05 -4.85 1.22
N ARG A 98 -0.37 -6.11 1.05
CA ARG A 98 -0.92 -6.91 2.15
C ARG A 98 0.12 -7.20 3.23
N VAL A 99 1.35 -7.53 2.84
CA VAL A 99 2.47 -7.74 3.77
C VAL A 99 2.77 -6.44 4.53
N MET A 100 2.86 -5.32 3.82
CA MET A 100 3.06 -3.99 4.42
C MET A 100 1.98 -3.66 5.45
N LYS A 101 0.70 -3.84 5.08
CA LYS A 101 -0.44 -3.60 5.97
C LYS A 101 -0.39 -4.45 7.24
N GLN A 102 -0.01 -5.73 7.11
CA GLN A 102 0.11 -6.62 8.25
C GLN A 102 1.25 -6.18 9.19
N ALA A 103 2.40 -5.81 8.64
CA ALA A 103 3.53 -5.29 9.43
C ALA A 103 3.17 -4.00 10.20
N VAL A 104 2.50 -3.06 9.53
CA VAL A 104 2.05 -1.81 10.16
C VAL A 104 1.03 -2.10 11.27
N ALA A 105 0.05 -2.98 11.02
CA ALA A 105 -0.92 -3.40 12.04
C ALA A 105 -0.27 -4.04 13.27
N TRP A 106 0.87 -4.73 13.10
CA TRP A 106 1.65 -5.24 14.21
C TRP A 106 2.30 -4.13 15.06
N LEU A 107 2.72 -3.04 14.42
CA LEU A 107 3.38 -1.91 15.06
C LEU A 107 2.40 -0.93 15.72
N GLU A 108 1.14 -0.89 15.27
CA GLU A 108 0.10 0.03 15.74
C GLU A 108 -0.01 0.13 17.29
N PRO A 109 -0.07 -0.97 18.06
CA PRO A 109 -0.17 -0.87 19.52
C PRO A 109 1.05 -0.20 20.17
N TYR A 110 2.25 -0.45 19.63
CA TYR A 110 3.49 0.14 20.14
C TYR A 110 3.64 1.61 19.76
N MET A 111 3.15 1.98 18.58
CA MET A 111 3.08 3.38 18.17
C MET A 111 2.11 4.16 19.05
N GLU A 112 0.94 3.58 19.37
CA GLU A 112 -0.03 4.21 20.27
C GLU A 112 0.50 4.36 21.70
N GLU A 113 1.20 3.36 22.23
CA GLU A 113 1.87 3.45 23.53
C GLU A 113 2.97 4.53 23.54
N GLU A 114 3.79 4.60 22.47
CA GLU A 114 4.79 5.64 22.32
C GLU A 114 4.15 7.04 22.26
N LYS A 115 3.07 7.21 21.49
CA LYS A 115 2.33 8.48 21.39
C LYS A 115 1.78 8.92 22.74
N GLN A 116 1.20 8.01 23.52
CA GLN A 116 0.71 8.31 24.86
C GLN A 116 1.84 8.72 25.80
N ARG A 117 3.02 8.09 25.67
CA ARG A 117 4.22 8.43 26.46
C ARG A 117 4.82 9.78 26.09
N LEU A 118 4.84 10.11 24.79
CA LEU A 118 5.49 11.32 24.25
C LEU A 118 4.52 12.50 24.07
N GLY A 119 3.20 12.27 24.13
CA GLY A 119 2.17 13.27 23.82
C GLY A 119 2.16 13.71 22.35
N THR A 120 2.70 12.90 21.43
CA THR A 120 2.86 13.24 20.01
C THR A 120 1.76 12.62 19.15
N VAL A 121 1.31 13.34 18.10
CA VAL A 121 0.33 12.87 17.10
C VAL A 121 1.06 12.19 15.94
N ASP A 122 0.43 11.22 15.27
CA ASP A 122 0.98 10.58 14.05
C ASP A 122 1.35 11.62 13.00
N VAL A 123 2.52 11.44 12.38
CA VAL A 123 2.97 12.30 11.26
C VAL A 123 2.77 11.51 9.98
N SER A 124 1.61 11.68 9.36
CA SER A 124 1.42 11.31 7.95
C SER A 124 2.32 12.17 7.06
N ASN A 125 2.78 11.64 5.93
CA ASN A 125 3.49 12.43 4.91
C ASN A 125 2.60 13.50 4.25
N GLY A 126 1.29 13.40 4.47
CA GLY A 126 0.26 14.33 4.01
C GLY A 126 -1.07 13.60 3.81
N LYS A 127 -2.17 14.35 3.85
CA LYS A 127 -3.51 13.86 3.54
C LYS A 127 -3.86 14.18 2.09
N VAL A 128 -4.20 13.15 1.32
CA VAL A 128 -4.56 13.25 -0.10
C VAL A 128 -6.04 12.91 -0.28
N LEU A 129 -6.82 13.84 -0.81
CA LEU A 129 -8.19 13.60 -1.24
C LEU A 129 -8.18 13.08 -2.68
N MET A 130 -8.92 12.00 -2.95
CA MET A 130 -9.05 11.45 -4.29
C MET A 130 -10.51 11.33 -4.71
N ALA A 131 -10.84 11.73 -5.93
CA ALA A 131 -12.21 11.65 -6.46
C ALA A 131 -12.21 11.41 -7.98
N THR A 132 -13.12 10.56 -8.46
CA THR A 132 -13.46 10.53 -9.89
C THR A 132 -14.52 11.60 -10.15
N VAL A 133 -14.24 12.47 -11.11
CA VAL A 133 -15.05 13.67 -11.39
C VAL A 133 -16.49 13.33 -11.80
N LYS A 134 -17.36 14.33 -11.70
CA LYS A 134 -18.78 14.23 -12.03
C LYS A 134 -19.00 13.62 -13.42
N GLY A 135 -19.99 12.74 -13.51
CA GLY A 135 -20.34 12.09 -14.78
C GLY A 135 -19.40 10.96 -15.20
N ASP A 136 -18.30 10.74 -14.46
CA ASP A 136 -17.35 9.66 -14.72
C ASP A 136 -17.41 8.60 -13.61
N VAL A 137 -17.43 7.33 -14.03
CA VAL A 137 -17.53 6.14 -13.17
C VAL A 137 -16.25 5.33 -13.12
N HIS A 138 -15.24 5.69 -13.93
CA HIS A 138 -14.02 4.92 -14.04
C HIS A 138 -13.09 5.21 -12.84
N ASP A 139 -12.86 4.21 -12.01
CA ASP A 139 -12.17 4.35 -10.73
C ASP A 139 -10.98 3.39 -10.54
N ILE A 140 -10.76 2.46 -11.47
CA ILE A 140 -9.67 1.49 -11.35
C ILE A 140 -8.31 2.19 -11.20
N GLY A 141 -8.03 3.19 -12.04
CA GLY A 141 -6.80 3.98 -11.95
C GLY A 141 -6.69 4.76 -10.64
N LYS A 142 -7.79 5.41 -10.22
CA LYS A 142 -7.91 6.10 -8.92
C LYS A 142 -7.56 5.17 -7.76
N ASN A 143 -8.18 3.99 -7.71
CA ASN A 143 -8.00 3.04 -6.62
C ASN A 143 -6.55 2.51 -6.58
N ILE A 144 -5.94 2.26 -7.74
CA ILE A 144 -4.52 1.87 -7.83
C ILE A 144 -3.62 2.97 -7.26
N VAL A 145 -3.81 4.23 -7.67
CA VAL A 145 -3.02 5.36 -7.17
C VAL A 145 -3.24 5.56 -5.67
N GLY A 146 -4.48 5.46 -5.19
CA GLY A 146 -4.79 5.55 -3.76
C GLY A 146 -4.09 4.46 -2.93
N VAL A 147 -4.10 3.21 -3.41
CA VAL A 147 -3.36 2.11 -2.75
C VAL A 147 -1.86 2.38 -2.75
N VAL A 148 -1.29 2.85 -3.87
CA VAL A 148 0.14 3.15 -3.96
C VAL A 148 0.52 4.29 -3.01
N LEU A 149 -0.24 5.39 -2.95
CA LEU A 149 0.02 6.50 -2.04
C LEU A 149 -0.10 6.08 -0.57
N ALA A 150 -1.12 5.28 -0.23
CA ALA A 150 -1.26 4.71 1.11
C ALA A 150 -0.05 3.83 1.49
N CYS A 151 0.48 3.06 0.53
CA CYS A 151 1.70 2.28 0.75
C CYS A 151 2.97 3.14 0.93
N ASN A 152 2.91 4.43 0.61
CA ASN A 152 4.00 5.40 0.76
C ASN A 152 3.77 6.39 1.93
N GLY A 153 2.92 6.03 2.89
CA GLY A 153 2.74 6.77 4.13
C GLY A 153 1.86 8.02 4.03
N TYR A 154 1.02 8.12 3.00
CA TYR A 154 0.00 9.16 2.87
C TYR A 154 -1.34 8.68 3.44
N GLU A 155 -2.09 9.61 4.06
CA GLU A 155 -3.49 9.36 4.43
C GLU A 155 -4.38 9.63 3.22
N ILE A 156 -5.21 8.65 2.82
CA ILE A 156 -6.04 8.76 1.62
C ILE A 156 -7.51 8.91 1.99
N LEU A 157 -8.11 10.01 1.53
CA LEU A 157 -9.54 10.26 1.61
C LEU A 157 -10.18 10.10 0.23
N ASP A 158 -10.77 8.94 -0.04
CA ASP A 158 -11.41 8.65 -1.33
C ASP A 158 -12.91 8.97 -1.30
N LEU A 159 -13.35 9.91 -2.14
CA LEU A 159 -14.75 10.32 -2.27
C LEU A 159 -15.56 9.45 -3.26
N GLY A 160 -14.90 8.51 -3.94
CA GLY A 160 -15.55 7.61 -4.90
C GLY A 160 -15.69 8.22 -6.29
N VAL A 161 -16.84 8.00 -6.93
CA VAL A 161 -17.10 8.33 -8.34
C VAL A 161 -18.23 9.30 -8.55
N MET A 162 -18.25 9.95 -9.71
CA MET A 162 -19.25 10.95 -10.08
C MET A 162 -19.37 12.10 -9.08
N VAL A 163 -18.26 12.51 -8.47
CA VAL A 163 -18.24 13.51 -7.40
C VAL A 163 -18.26 14.92 -7.98
N ALA A 164 -19.15 15.77 -7.47
CA ALA A 164 -19.24 17.17 -7.88
C ALA A 164 -18.07 18.01 -7.33
N ALA A 165 -17.66 19.03 -8.10
CA ALA A 165 -16.58 19.94 -7.72
C ALA A 165 -16.79 20.59 -6.34
N GLU A 166 -18.00 21.06 -6.06
CA GLU A 166 -18.37 21.66 -4.76
C GLU A 166 -18.10 20.69 -3.61
N THR A 167 -18.53 19.43 -3.72
CA THR A 167 -18.29 18.41 -2.70
C THR A 167 -16.80 18.12 -2.51
N ILE A 168 -16.01 18.09 -3.60
CA ILE A 168 -14.57 17.90 -3.54
C ILE A 168 -13.91 19.03 -2.74
N LEU A 169 -14.20 20.28 -3.10
CA LEU A 169 -13.60 21.46 -2.48
C LEU A 169 -14.06 21.64 -1.02
N ASP A 170 -15.35 21.49 -0.74
CA ASP A 170 -15.90 21.59 0.62
C ASP A 170 -15.29 20.53 1.53
N THR A 171 -15.10 19.31 1.03
CA THR A 171 -14.51 18.22 1.81
C THR A 171 -13.01 18.44 1.99
N ALA A 172 -12.31 18.93 0.96
CA ALA A 172 -10.89 19.25 1.04
C ALA A 172 -10.61 20.30 2.12
N GLU A 173 -11.40 21.37 2.18
CA GLU A 173 -11.29 22.41 3.20
C GLU A 173 -11.65 21.88 4.59
N LYS A 174 -12.77 21.16 4.71
CA LYS A 174 -13.25 20.61 5.99
C LYS A 174 -12.27 19.64 6.62
N GLU A 175 -11.67 18.76 5.82
CA GLU A 175 -10.78 17.69 6.28
C GLU A 175 -9.30 18.11 6.31
N GLY A 176 -8.99 19.34 5.85
CA GLY A 176 -7.66 19.92 5.83
C GLY A 176 -6.67 19.11 5.01
N VAL A 177 -7.05 18.73 3.77
CA VAL A 177 -6.19 17.91 2.90
C VAL A 177 -5.08 18.73 2.27
N ASP A 178 -3.92 18.12 2.06
CA ASP A 178 -2.75 18.78 1.48
C ASP A 178 -2.76 18.73 -0.06
N ILE A 179 -3.36 17.68 -0.63
CA ILE A 179 -3.38 17.41 -2.08
C ILE A 179 -4.78 16.94 -2.50
N ILE A 180 -5.25 17.43 -3.64
CA ILE A 180 -6.46 16.93 -4.32
C ILE A 180 -6.04 16.19 -5.60
N GLY A 181 -6.47 14.94 -5.74
CA GLY A 181 -6.29 14.10 -6.91
C GLY A 181 -7.61 13.86 -7.65
N LEU A 182 -7.71 14.34 -8.89
CA LEU A 182 -8.86 14.11 -9.75
C LEU A 182 -8.60 12.96 -10.74
N SER A 183 -9.58 12.08 -10.87
CA SER A 183 -9.56 10.95 -11.82
C SER A 183 -10.66 11.12 -12.88
N GLY A 184 -10.33 10.79 -14.12
CA GLY A 184 -11.27 10.78 -15.24
C GLY A 184 -10.67 10.08 -16.45
N LEU A 185 -11.52 9.37 -17.18
CA LEU A 185 -11.16 8.55 -18.33
C LEU A 185 -11.82 9.04 -19.63
N ILE A 186 -13.01 9.63 -19.55
CA ILE A 186 -13.78 10.05 -20.73
C ILE A 186 -13.54 11.53 -21.06
N THR A 187 -13.77 11.91 -22.32
CA THR A 187 -13.56 13.30 -22.77
C THR A 187 -14.31 14.35 -21.94
N PRO A 188 -15.60 14.16 -21.57
CA PRO A 188 -16.30 15.12 -20.73
C PRO A 188 -15.67 15.33 -19.34
N SER A 189 -14.92 14.35 -18.84
CA SER A 189 -14.24 14.45 -17.54
C SER A 189 -13.16 15.53 -17.52
N LEU A 190 -12.54 15.81 -18.67
CA LEU A 190 -11.55 16.88 -18.78
C LEU A 190 -12.19 18.26 -18.55
N ASP A 191 -13.40 18.47 -19.07
CA ASP A 191 -14.13 19.73 -18.86
C ASP A 191 -14.48 19.91 -17.38
N GLU A 192 -14.87 18.83 -16.68
CA GLU A 192 -15.10 18.86 -15.23
C GLU A 192 -13.80 19.10 -14.45
N MET A 193 -12.66 18.56 -14.87
CA MET A 193 -11.36 18.80 -14.20
C MET A 193 -10.88 20.25 -14.34
N VAL A 194 -11.16 20.91 -15.47
CA VAL A 194 -10.81 22.33 -15.67
C VAL A 194 -11.69 23.26 -14.82
N TYR A 195 -12.90 22.81 -14.50
CA TYR A 195 -13.85 23.56 -13.70
C TYR A 195 -13.52 23.55 -12.20
N VAL A 196 -12.87 22.49 -11.70
CA VAL A 196 -12.49 22.29 -10.27
C VAL A 196 -11.32 23.18 -9.86
#